data_AF-A0A8B8SDD1-F1
#
_entry.id   AF-A0A8B8SDD1-F1
#
_cell.length_a   1.000
_cell.length_b   1.000
_cell.length_c   1.000
_cell.angle_alpha   90.00
_cell.angle_beta   90.00
_cell.angle_gamma   90.00
#
_symmetry.space_group_name_H-M   'P 1'
#
loop_
_entity.id
_entity.type
_entity.pdbx_description
1 polymer ?
#
loop_
_entity_poly.entity_id
_entity_poly.type
_entity_poly.pdbx_seq_one_letter_code
_entity_poly.pdbx_strand_id
1 'polypeptide(L)'
;MGYDSVSSKPTFRAVEIGPDQDLDVVKVTENLQELQVRNSSGPCLSRSLVSLHCLACGQSLKAPRVVGGEKASVDSWPWQVSVQYDKQHICGGSILDPYWILTAAHCFRKHLDVSNWKVRAGSEKLSNFPSLPVAKIFITEHNFMLPKEKDIALVKLQSPLTFSGTVRPICLPFSDEVLAPATPVWVIGWGFTEQGGGKMSDTLLQASVQIINSTRCNAEDAYQGEVTEKMLCAGILEGSVDTCQGDSGGPLMYHSDQWQVVGIVSWGHGCGGPSTPGVYTKVTAYLNWIYNVRKSDP
;
A
#
# COMPACT_ATOMS: atom_id res chain seq x y z
N MET A 1 3.92 23.91 -22.06
CA MET A 1 3.60 22.64 -21.40
C MET A 1 3.96 22.80 -19.93
N GLY A 2 2.98 23.22 -19.12
CA GLY A 2 3.18 23.46 -17.69
C GLY A 2 3.05 22.15 -16.93
N TYR A 3 4.06 21.80 -16.15
CA TYR A 3 3.97 20.74 -15.17
C TYR A 3 3.19 21.29 -13.97
N ASP A 4 1.95 20.84 -13.80
CA ASP A 4 1.20 21.11 -12.58
C ASP A 4 1.93 20.46 -11.40
N SER A 5 2.31 21.31 -10.44
CA SER A 5 2.90 20.87 -9.17
C SER A 5 1.93 19.93 -8.48
N VAL A 6 2.30 18.66 -8.37
CA VAL A 6 1.48 17.63 -7.72
C VAL A 6 1.43 17.94 -6.22
N SER A 7 0.38 18.66 -5.80
CA SER A 7 0.07 18.93 -4.41
C SER A 7 -0.71 17.74 -3.84
N SER A 8 -0.24 17.18 -2.71
CA SER A 8 -0.96 16.17 -1.93
C SER A 8 -2.19 16.74 -1.20
N LYS A 9 -2.37 18.08 -1.22
CA LYS A 9 -3.57 18.75 -0.73
C LYS A 9 -4.61 18.85 -1.84
N PRO A 10 -5.87 18.42 -1.58
CA PRO A 10 -6.95 18.66 -2.51
C PRO A 10 -7.09 20.16 -2.77
N THR A 11 -6.96 20.57 -4.02
CA THR A 11 -7.23 21.94 -4.43
C THR A 11 -8.69 22.06 -4.81
N PHE A 12 -9.41 22.89 -4.06
CA PHE A 12 -10.77 23.26 -4.36
C PHE A 12 -10.77 24.49 -5.26
N ARG A 13 -11.47 24.42 -6.39
CA ARG A 13 -11.70 25.58 -7.25
C ARG A 13 -13.18 25.71 -7.54
N ALA A 14 -13.68 26.95 -7.43
CA ALA A 14 -14.99 27.29 -7.96
C ALA A 14 -14.92 27.26 -9.49
N VAL A 15 -15.87 26.59 -10.13
CA VAL A 15 -16.02 26.57 -11.59
C VAL A 15 -17.37 27.16 -11.92
N GLU A 16 -17.39 28.20 -12.76
CA GLU A 16 -18.64 28.76 -13.29
C GLU A 16 -19.17 27.86 -14.40
N ILE A 17 -20.48 27.60 -14.35
CA ILE A 17 -21.15 26.66 -15.22
C ILE A 17 -22.27 27.37 -15.96
N GLY A 18 -22.39 27.07 -17.26
CA GLY A 18 -23.42 27.63 -18.12
C GLY A 18 -24.84 27.20 -17.72
N PRO A 19 -25.88 27.95 -18.12
CA PRO A 19 -27.27 27.69 -17.72
C PRO A 19 -27.83 26.32 -18.14
N ASP A 20 -27.23 25.66 -19.14
CA ASP A 20 -27.73 24.41 -19.74
C ASP A 20 -26.76 23.22 -19.62
N GLN A 21 -25.80 23.27 -18.69
CA GLN A 21 -24.85 22.18 -18.51
C GLN A 21 -25.40 21.16 -17.50
N ASP A 22 -25.82 20.00 -18.02
CA ASP A 22 -26.20 18.86 -17.18
C ASP A 22 -24.92 18.24 -16.59
N LEU A 23 -24.81 18.24 -15.26
CA LEU A 23 -23.65 17.72 -14.54
C LEU A 23 -24.13 16.71 -13.51
N ASP A 24 -23.41 15.58 -13.42
CA ASP A 24 -23.58 14.64 -12.32
C ASP A 24 -23.09 15.30 -11.02
N VAL A 25 -23.99 15.99 -10.33
CA VAL A 25 -23.69 16.68 -9.07
C VAL A 25 -23.85 15.71 -7.91
N VAL A 26 -22.72 15.42 -7.27
CA VAL A 26 -22.66 14.79 -5.97
C VAL A 26 -22.76 15.87 -4.89
N LYS A 27 -23.88 15.93 -4.18
CA LYS A 27 -24.03 16.79 -3.01
C LYS A 27 -23.43 16.08 -1.80
N VAL A 28 -22.37 16.65 -1.23
CA VAL A 28 -21.79 16.17 0.02
C VAL A 28 -22.42 16.92 1.19
N THR A 29 -23.08 16.20 2.12
CA THR A 29 -23.62 16.78 3.36
C THR A 29 -22.89 16.21 4.57
N GLU A 30 -22.43 17.08 5.48
CA GLU A 30 -21.84 16.68 6.75
C GLU A 30 -22.95 16.42 7.77
N ASN A 31 -23.05 15.20 8.29
CA ASN A 31 -23.99 14.83 9.34
C ASN A 31 -23.21 14.24 10.52
N LEU A 32 -22.93 15.08 11.53
CA LEU A 32 -22.38 14.82 12.88
C LEU A 32 -21.22 13.80 13.06
N GLN A 33 -20.73 13.15 12.01
CA GLN A 33 -19.56 12.25 11.94
C GLN A 33 -19.34 11.63 10.53
N GLU A 34 -20.31 11.73 9.60
CA GLU A 34 -20.18 11.15 8.25
C GLU A 34 -20.46 12.18 7.13
N LEU A 35 -19.69 12.07 6.05
CA LEU A 35 -19.94 12.76 4.78
C LEU A 35 -20.88 11.91 3.94
N GLN A 36 -22.10 12.40 3.69
CA GLN A 36 -23.06 11.71 2.81
C GLN A 36 -23.00 12.27 1.40
N VAL A 37 -22.76 11.40 0.41
CA VAL A 37 -22.90 11.69 -1.01
C VAL A 37 -24.34 11.44 -1.43
N ARG A 38 -25.04 12.49 -1.87
CA ARG A 38 -26.36 12.37 -2.49
C ARG A 38 -26.26 12.73 -3.96
N ASN A 39 -26.69 11.82 -4.83
CA ASN A 39 -26.97 12.14 -6.22
C ASN A 39 -28.23 12.99 -6.24
N SER A 40 -28.07 14.31 -6.33
CA SER A 40 -29.20 15.22 -6.48
C SER A 40 -29.40 15.55 -7.94
N SER A 41 -30.51 15.09 -8.52
CA SER A 41 -31.02 15.62 -9.77
C SER A 41 -31.83 16.88 -9.47
N GLY A 42 -31.29 18.06 -9.79
CA GLY A 42 -31.96 19.34 -9.60
C GLY A 42 -31.04 20.54 -9.84
N PRO A 43 -31.61 21.72 -10.12
CA PRO A 43 -30.81 22.90 -10.46
C PRO A 43 -29.97 23.39 -9.26
N CYS A 44 -28.67 23.55 -9.47
CA CYS A 44 -27.77 24.17 -8.50
C CYS A 44 -28.04 25.68 -8.42
N LEU A 45 -28.93 26.09 -7.50
CA LEU A 45 -29.39 27.49 -7.37
C LEU A 45 -28.25 28.49 -7.10
N SER A 46 -27.16 28.05 -6.46
CA SER A 46 -25.97 28.88 -6.20
C SER A 46 -25.09 29.08 -7.44
N ARG A 47 -25.28 28.29 -8.51
CA ARG A 47 -24.42 28.23 -9.71
C ARG A 47 -22.93 28.07 -9.40
N SER A 48 -22.60 27.59 -8.21
CA SER A 48 -21.23 27.46 -7.71
C SER A 48 -20.98 25.99 -7.39
N LEU A 49 -20.05 25.36 -8.10
CA LEU A 49 -19.59 24.01 -7.79
C LEU A 49 -18.18 24.03 -7.17
N VAL A 50 -17.93 23.04 -6.33
CA VAL A 50 -16.61 22.75 -5.80
C VAL A 50 -16.02 21.62 -6.64
N SER A 51 -14.99 21.93 -7.44
CA SER A 51 -14.21 20.90 -8.13
C SER A 51 -13.12 20.38 -7.19
N LEU A 52 -13.05 19.05 -7.04
CA LEU A 52 -12.01 18.36 -6.31
C LEU A 52 -11.10 17.63 -7.31
N HIS A 53 -9.84 18.04 -7.38
CA HIS A 53 -8.81 17.29 -8.10
C HIS A 53 -8.05 16.39 -7.14
N CYS A 54 -8.24 15.08 -7.31
CA CYS A 54 -7.51 14.06 -6.56
C CYS A 54 -6.25 13.65 -7.31
N LEU A 55 -5.25 13.19 -6.56
CA LEU A 55 -4.09 12.51 -7.13
C LEU A 55 -4.55 11.20 -7.78
N ALA A 56 -4.22 11.00 -9.06
CA ALA A 56 -4.43 9.71 -9.72
C ALA A 56 -3.51 8.65 -9.10
N CYS A 57 -4.06 7.49 -8.76
CA CYS A 57 -3.35 6.38 -8.14
C CYS A 57 -3.81 5.04 -8.72
N GLY A 58 -3.09 3.96 -8.42
CA GLY A 58 -3.53 2.59 -8.73
C GLY A 58 -3.60 2.27 -10.22
N GLN A 59 -3.00 3.10 -11.08
CA GLN A 59 -2.95 2.88 -12.52
C GLN A 59 -1.67 2.15 -12.92
N SER A 60 -1.83 0.94 -13.42
CA SER A 60 -0.74 0.17 -14.04
C SER A 60 -0.84 0.25 -15.57
N LEU A 61 0.31 0.40 -16.24
CA LEU A 61 0.37 0.45 -17.71
C LEU A 61 0.26 -0.94 -18.36
N LYS A 62 0.40 -2.00 -17.57
CA LYS A 62 0.33 -3.39 -18.03
C LYS A 62 -0.49 -4.21 -17.06
N ALA A 63 -1.42 -5.01 -17.59
CA ALA A 63 -2.10 -6.01 -16.77
C ALA A 63 -1.07 -7.05 -16.25
N PRO A 64 -1.15 -7.48 -14.98
CA PRO A 64 -0.36 -8.60 -14.51
C PRO A 64 -0.67 -9.83 -15.35
N ARG A 65 0.37 -10.54 -15.80
CA ARG A 65 0.20 -11.83 -16.46
C ARG A 65 0.68 -12.91 -15.47
N VAL A 66 -0.23 -13.83 -15.10
CA VAL A 66 0.03 -15.20 -14.62
C VAL A 66 0.47 -15.39 -13.15
N VAL A 67 0.20 -16.62 -12.65
CA VAL A 67 0.32 -17.16 -11.28
C VAL A 67 1.65 -17.90 -11.10
N GLY A 68 2.38 -17.68 -10.00
CA GLY A 68 3.46 -18.57 -9.55
C GLY A 68 4.88 -17.99 -9.46
N GLY A 69 5.11 -16.92 -8.70
CA GLY A 69 6.46 -16.48 -8.32
C GLY A 69 7.35 -16.05 -9.51
N GLU A 70 6.74 -15.50 -10.55
CA GLU A 70 7.45 -15.10 -11.77
C GLU A 70 8.10 -13.72 -11.64
N LYS A 71 9.01 -13.41 -12.57
CA LYS A 71 9.61 -12.08 -12.68
C LYS A 71 8.53 -11.03 -12.92
N ALA A 72 8.51 -10.04 -12.05
CA ALA A 72 7.67 -8.87 -12.15
C ALA A 72 8.43 -7.75 -12.86
N SER A 73 7.72 -7.00 -13.71
CA SER A 73 8.24 -5.76 -14.28
C SER A 73 7.81 -4.58 -13.44
N VAL A 74 8.70 -3.61 -13.24
CA VAL A 74 8.36 -2.38 -12.50
C VAL A 74 7.29 -1.53 -13.21
N ASP A 75 7.16 -1.68 -14.54
CA ASP A 75 6.08 -1.04 -15.31
C ASP A 75 4.68 -1.53 -14.88
N SER A 76 4.59 -2.79 -14.41
CA SER A 76 3.35 -3.40 -13.94
C SER A 76 3.03 -3.02 -12.50
N TRP A 77 4.06 -2.69 -11.70
CA TRP A 77 3.97 -2.40 -10.27
C TRP A 77 4.73 -1.12 -9.89
N PRO A 78 4.37 0.03 -10.48
CA PRO A 78 5.17 1.26 -10.40
C PRO A 78 5.19 1.93 -9.01
N TRP A 79 4.41 1.40 -8.06
CA TRP A 79 4.38 1.83 -6.65
C TRP A 79 5.35 1.07 -5.76
N GLN A 80 5.92 -0.04 -6.23
CA GLN A 80 6.86 -0.83 -5.44
C GLN A 80 8.15 -0.07 -5.19
N VAL A 81 8.60 -0.07 -3.93
CA VAL A 81 9.90 0.49 -3.55
C VAL A 81 10.73 -0.47 -2.72
N SER A 82 12.04 -0.30 -2.81
CA SER A 82 12.99 -0.89 -1.87
C SER A 82 13.32 0.15 -0.81
N VAL A 83 13.03 -0.16 0.45
CA VAL A 83 13.48 0.59 1.63
C VAL A 83 14.84 0.02 2.06
N GLN A 84 15.86 0.86 2.05
CA GLN A 84 17.25 0.47 2.21
C GLN A 84 17.90 1.12 3.42
N TYR A 85 18.72 0.35 4.13
CA TYR A 85 19.61 0.84 5.18
C TYR A 85 21.05 0.50 4.78
N ASP A 86 21.96 1.47 4.84
CA ASP A 86 23.37 1.29 4.42
C ASP A 86 23.53 0.66 3.03
N LYS A 87 22.69 1.10 2.07
CA LYS A 87 22.61 0.61 0.67
C LYS A 87 22.16 -0.84 0.52
N GLN A 88 21.76 -1.51 1.60
CA GLN A 88 21.22 -2.86 1.58
C GLN A 88 19.70 -2.81 1.60
N HIS A 89 19.06 -3.68 0.83
CA HIS A 89 17.62 -3.88 0.90
C HIS A 89 17.24 -4.46 2.26
N ILE A 90 16.27 -3.81 2.94
CA ILE A 90 15.73 -4.29 4.22
C ILE A 90 14.28 -4.72 4.06
N CYS A 91 13.48 -3.88 3.40
CA CYS A 91 12.04 -4.08 3.26
C CYS A 91 11.54 -3.54 1.92
N GLY A 92 10.36 -4.01 1.52
CA GLY A 92 9.52 -3.37 0.52
C GLY A 92 8.77 -2.15 1.06
N GLY A 93 8.04 -1.50 0.17
CA GLY A 93 7.14 -0.40 0.50
C GLY A 93 6.27 -0.01 -0.69
N SER A 94 5.34 0.90 -0.47
CA SER A 94 4.39 1.37 -1.49
C SER A 94 4.33 2.88 -1.56
N ILE A 95 4.45 3.44 -2.77
CA ILE A 95 4.28 4.88 -3.00
C ILE A 95 2.81 5.25 -2.80
N LEU A 96 2.53 6.17 -1.88
CA LEU A 96 1.19 6.75 -1.70
C LEU A 96 1.03 8.08 -2.44
N ASP A 97 2.10 8.87 -2.51
CA ASP A 97 2.17 10.15 -3.23
C ASP A 97 3.65 10.52 -3.49
N PRO A 98 3.99 11.72 -4.03
CA PRO A 98 5.39 12.07 -4.30
C PRO A 98 6.34 11.99 -3.09
N TYR A 99 5.85 12.12 -1.86
CA TYR A 99 6.69 12.18 -0.65
C TYR A 99 6.50 10.99 0.28
N TRP A 100 5.36 10.30 0.20
CA TRP A 100 4.96 9.34 1.23
C TRP A 100 5.04 7.90 0.75
N ILE A 101 5.72 7.08 1.54
CA ILE A 101 5.83 5.64 1.36
C ILE A 101 5.14 4.93 2.54
N LEU A 102 4.30 3.96 2.23
CA LEU A 102 3.71 3.02 3.19
C LEU A 102 4.61 1.77 3.32
N THR A 103 4.87 1.33 4.54
CA THR A 103 5.65 0.10 4.80
C THR A 103 5.33 -0.45 6.20
N ALA A 104 6.07 -1.44 6.68
CA ALA A 104 5.90 -2.05 8.01
C ALA A 104 6.75 -1.35 9.09
N ALA A 105 6.26 -1.31 10.33
CA ALA A 105 6.98 -0.71 11.46
C ALA A 105 8.23 -1.52 11.83
N HIS A 106 8.15 -2.85 11.71
CA HIS A 106 9.23 -3.73 12.11
C HIS A 106 10.53 -3.54 11.31
N CYS A 107 10.43 -2.96 10.11
CA CYS A 107 11.57 -2.59 9.27
C CYS A 107 12.55 -1.64 9.98
N PHE A 108 12.06 -0.81 10.91
CA PHE A 108 12.84 0.25 11.56
C PHE A 108 13.24 -0.07 13.01
N ARG A 109 12.86 -1.24 13.55
CA ARG A 109 13.08 -1.58 14.98
C ARG A 109 14.56 -1.57 15.40
N LYS A 110 15.48 -1.87 14.47
CA LYS A 110 16.93 -1.88 14.74
C LYS A 110 17.59 -0.50 14.59
N HIS A 111 17.08 0.32 13.67
CA HIS A 111 17.70 1.59 13.27
C HIS A 111 16.61 2.64 13.04
N LEU A 112 16.46 3.55 14.01
CA LEU A 112 15.52 4.66 13.93
C LEU A 112 16.17 5.95 13.37
N ASP A 113 17.50 5.99 13.25
CA ASP A 113 18.18 7.15 12.68
C ASP A 113 17.95 7.23 11.16
N VAL A 114 17.51 8.39 10.67
CA VAL A 114 17.14 8.57 9.26
C VAL A 114 18.33 8.65 8.30
N SER A 115 19.54 8.92 8.81
CA SER A 115 20.76 9.22 8.04
C SER A 115 21.11 8.17 7.00
N ASN A 116 20.95 6.90 7.36
CA ASN A 116 21.34 5.78 6.53
C ASN A 116 20.17 5.16 5.75
N TRP A 117 18.95 5.66 5.99
CA TRP A 117 17.76 5.20 5.29
C TRP A 117 17.61 5.89 3.94
N LYS A 118 17.35 5.09 2.92
CA LYS A 118 17.00 5.55 1.58
C LYS A 118 15.86 4.74 0.99
N VAL A 119 15.13 5.34 0.09
CA VAL A 119 14.08 4.69 -0.68
C VAL A 119 14.47 4.66 -2.15
N ARG A 120 14.25 3.52 -2.79
CA ARG A 120 14.55 3.32 -4.22
C ARG A 120 13.29 2.85 -4.94
N ALA A 121 12.96 3.55 -6.02
CA ALA A 121 11.74 3.34 -6.80
C ALA A 121 12.07 3.25 -8.30
N GLY A 122 11.15 2.71 -9.11
CA GLY A 122 11.24 2.76 -10.57
C GLY A 122 12.20 1.76 -11.22
N SER A 123 12.62 0.73 -10.48
CA SER A 123 13.40 -0.38 -11.02
C SER A 123 12.94 -1.71 -10.45
N GLU A 124 12.92 -2.74 -11.29
CA GLU A 124 12.73 -4.14 -10.89
C GLU A 124 14.02 -4.77 -10.32
N LYS A 125 15.18 -4.12 -10.45
CA LYS A 125 16.46 -4.62 -9.93
C LYS A 125 16.91 -3.90 -8.68
N LEU A 126 17.45 -4.62 -7.69
CA LEU A 126 18.00 -4.01 -6.46
C LEU A 126 19.31 -3.22 -6.67
N SER A 127 20.04 -3.46 -7.77
CA SER A 127 21.28 -2.76 -8.13
C SER A 127 21.06 -1.62 -9.12
N ASN A 128 21.88 -0.55 -9.05
CA ASN A 128 22.09 0.48 -10.09
C ASN A 128 20.91 1.42 -10.42
N PHE A 129 20.45 2.25 -9.48
CA PHE A 129 19.41 3.28 -9.73
C PHE A 129 19.42 4.34 -8.60
N PRO A 130 18.98 5.58 -8.84
CA PRO A 130 18.89 6.62 -7.83
C PRO A 130 18.12 6.19 -6.58
N SER A 131 18.61 6.60 -5.41
CA SER A 131 17.97 6.40 -4.11
C SER A 131 17.72 7.78 -3.48
N LEU A 132 16.55 7.93 -2.88
CA LEU A 132 16.09 9.18 -2.28
C LEU A 132 16.30 9.11 -0.75
N PRO A 133 16.90 10.14 -0.14
CA PRO A 133 17.05 10.20 1.31
C PRO A 133 15.69 10.26 2.02
N VAL A 134 15.65 9.66 3.21
CA VAL A 134 14.51 9.72 4.11
C VAL A 134 14.62 10.96 5.00
N ALA A 135 13.55 11.74 5.09
CA ALA A 135 13.47 12.88 6.00
C ALA A 135 12.94 12.48 7.38
N LYS A 136 11.88 11.67 7.43
CA LYS A 136 11.21 11.25 8.66
C LYS A 136 10.63 9.84 8.53
N ILE A 137 10.59 9.13 9.64
CA ILE A 137 9.97 7.82 9.78
C ILE A 137 8.93 7.93 10.89
N PHE A 138 7.69 7.56 10.59
CA PHE A 138 6.58 7.53 11.51
C PHE A 138 6.17 6.08 11.72
N ILE A 139 6.39 5.58 12.93
CA ILE A 139 5.88 4.28 13.36
C ILE A 139 4.72 4.51 14.32
N THR A 140 3.70 3.66 14.26
CA THR A 140 2.71 3.60 15.32
C THR A 140 3.37 3.04 16.60
N GLU A 141 2.81 3.38 17.76
CA GLU A 141 3.41 3.02 19.05
C GLU A 141 3.67 1.52 19.16
N HIS A 142 4.95 1.17 19.35
CA HIS A 142 5.38 -0.20 19.50
C HIS A 142 4.94 -0.74 20.86
N ASN A 143 4.07 -1.74 20.84
CA ASN A 143 3.73 -2.48 22.06
C ASN A 143 4.66 -3.70 22.19
N PHE A 144 5.61 -3.65 23.13
CA PHE A 144 6.51 -4.78 23.39
C PHE A 144 5.76 -6.06 23.82
N MET A 145 4.56 -5.93 24.39
CA MET A 145 3.72 -7.07 24.78
C MET A 145 2.97 -7.69 23.60
N LEU A 146 2.77 -6.94 22.52
CA LEU A 146 2.08 -7.38 21.30
C LEU A 146 2.95 -7.04 20.07
N PRO A 147 4.11 -7.70 19.91
CA PRO A 147 5.12 -7.30 18.92
C PRO A 147 4.68 -7.51 17.47
N LYS A 148 3.59 -8.25 17.25
CA LYS A 148 2.99 -8.50 15.93
C LYS A 148 1.90 -7.48 15.58
N GLU A 149 1.36 -6.75 16.56
CA GLU A 149 0.35 -5.71 16.30
C GLU A 149 0.97 -4.42 15.79
N LYS A 150 0.11 -3.59 15.18
CA LYS A 150 0.46 -2.20 14.81
C LYS A 150 1.70 -2.15 13.92
N ASP A 151 1.82 -3.11 13.00
CA ASP A 151 2.98 -3.20 12.13
C ASP A 151 2.83 -2.38 10.85
N ILE A 152 2.84 -1.06 11.03
CA ILE A 152 2.67 -0.06 9.97
C ILE A 152 3.57 1.14 10.21
N ALA A 153 4.18 1.63 9.14
CA ALA A 153 4.98 2.85 9.14
C ALA A 153 4.73 3.70 7.90
N LEU A 154 4.94 4.99 8.06
CA LEU A 154 5.04 5.95 6.97
C LEU A 154 6.45 6.52 6.92
N VAL A 155 7.02 6.54 5.73
CA VAL A 155 8.32 7.17 5.47
C VAL A 155 8.08 8.40 4.60
N LYS A 156 8.56 9.56 5.07
CA LYS A 156 8.55 10.80 4.31
C LYS A 156 9.90 11.00 3.65
N LEU A 157 9.90 11.15 2.33
CA LEU A 157 11.10 11.43 1.53
C LEU A 157 11.54 12.88 1.70
N GLN A 158 12.85 13.12 1.61
CA GLN A 158 13.41 14.47 1.64
C GLN A 158 13.11 15.28 0.37
N SER A 159 12.87 14.61 -0.75
CA SER A 159 12.56 15.22 -2.03
C SER A 159 11.49 14.41 -2.76
N PRO A 160 10.63 15.06 -3.58
CA PRO A 160 9.53 14.37 -4.21
C PRO A 160 10.01 13.37 -5.27
N LEU A 161 9.31 12.26 -5.37
CA LEU A 161 9.35 11.37 -6.52
C LEU A 161 8.82 12.10 -7.75
N THR A 162 9.49 11.91 -8.88
CA THR A 162 8.98 12.32 -10.19
C THR A 162 8.22 11.14 -10.79
N PHE A 163 6.91 11.29 -10.98
CA PHE A 163 6.11 10.23 -11.56
C PHE A 163 6.44 9.99 -13.03
N SER A 164 6.40 8.72 -13.42
CA SER A 164 6.79 8.24 -14.74
C SER A 164 5.98 6.99 -15.12
N GLY A 165 6.41 6.25 -16.15
CA GLY A 165 5.85 4.92 -16.45
C GLY A 165 6.18 3.87 -15.38
N THR A 166 7.25 4.07 -14.61
CA THR A 166 7.76 3.10 -13.61
C THR A 166 7.65 3.58 -12.17
N VAL A 167 7.26 4.83 -11.95
CA VAL A 167 7.09 5.43 -10.63
C VAL A 167 5.71 6.07 -10.56
N ARG A 168 4.78 5.46 -9.83
CA ARG A 168 3.41 5.94 -9.65
C ARG A 168 2.86 5.52 -8.28
N PRO A 169 1.89 6.25 -7.72
CA PRO A 169 1.29 5.88 -6.44
C PRO A 169 0.27 4.74 -6.60
N ILE A 170 0.14 3.91 -5.57
CA ILE A 170 -0.99 2.98 -5.38
C ILE A 170 -2.10 3.66 -4.58
N CYS A 171 -3.35 3.26 -4.79
CA CYS A 171 -4.46 3.79 -4.00
C CYS A 171 -4.50 3.16 -2.61
N LEU A 172 -4.94 3.95 -1.62
CA LEU A 172 -5.43 3.39 -0.37
C LEU A 172 -6.83 2.78 -0.62
N PRO A 173 -7.21 1.73 0.13
CA PRO A 173 -8.53 1.12 0.00
C PRO A 173 -9.62 2.06 0.51
N PHE A 174 -10.86 1.83 0.06
CA PHE A 174 -12.02 2.50 0.63
C PHE A 174 -12.20 2.09 2.10
N SER A 175 -12.79 2.97 2.91
CA SER A 175 -12.96 2.73 4.36
C SER A 175 -13.84 1.52 4.68
N ASP A 176 -14.79 1.23 3.79
CA ASP A 176 -15.75 0.13 3.83
C ASP A 176 -15.34 -1.05 2.94
N GLU A 177 -14.11 -1.06 2.43
CA GLU A 177 -13.60 -2.17 1.61
C GLU A 177 -13.51 -3.45 2.47
N VAL A 178 -14.28 -4.47 2.08
CA VAL A 178 -14.31 -5.78 2.71
C VAL A 178 -14.04 -6.84 1.66
N LEU A 179 -12.90 -7.52 1.77
CA LEU A 179 -12.52 -8.60 0.88
C LEU A 179 -13.07 -9.93 1.38
N ALA A 180 -13.81 -10.63 0.52
CA ALA A 180 -14.30 -11.97 0.82
C ALA A 180 -13.16 -13.00 0.84
N PRO A 181 -13.30 -14.11 1.57
CA PRO A 181 -12.40 -15.26 1.41
C PRO A 181 -12.35 -15.72 -0.05
N ALA A 182 -11.20 -16.26 -0.47
CA ALA A 182 -10.89 -16.63 -1.85
C ALA A 182 -10.75 -15.46 -2.85
N THR A 183 -10.94 -14.20 -2.43
CA THR A 183 -10.67 -13.04 -3.29
C THR A 183 -9.20 -13.03 -3.72
N PRO A 184 -8.90 -12.97 -5.03
CA PRO A 184 -7.54 -12.95 -5.53
C PRO A 184 -6.87 -11.61 -5.22
N VAL A 185 -5.65 -11.70 -4.72
CA VAL A 185 -4.80 -10.57 -4.37
C VAL A 185 -3.36 -10.85 -4.80
N TRP A 186 -2.56 -9.81 -4.91
CA TRP A 186 -1.21 -9.87 -5.45
C TRP A 186 -0.18 -9.42 -4.43
N VAL A 187 0.93 -10.15 -4.39
CA VAL A 187 2.12 -9.79 -3.62
C VAL A 187 3.30 -9.64 -4.57
N ILE A 188 4.19 -8.71 -4.22
CA ILE A 188 5.41 -8.43 -4.98
C ILE A 188 6.56 -8.15 -4.02
N GLY A 189 7.78 -8.52 -4.42
CA GLY A 189 8.96 -8.23 -3.62
C GLY A 189 10.24 -8.87 -4.13
N TRP A 190 11.30 -8.69 -3.34
CA TRP A 190 12.65 -9.18 -3.61
C TRP A 190 13.13 -10.16 -2.53
N GLY A 191 12.21 -10.64 -1.68
CA GLY A 191 12.49 -11.54 -0.58
C GLY A 191 13.12 -12.86 -1.01
N PHE A 192 13.49 -13.67 -0.03
CA PHE A 192 14.10 -14.97 -0.31
C PHE A 192 13.13 -15.87 -1.07
N THR A 193 13.68 -16.61 -2.03
CA THR A 193 12.94 -17.61 -2.80
C THR A 193 12.89 -18.98 -2.13
N GLU A 194 13.56 -19.14 -0.98
CA GLU A 194 13.71 -20.41 -0.28
C GLU A 194 13.48 -20.25 1.24
N GLN A 195 12.82 -21.25 1.84
CA GLN A 195 12.53 -21.27 3.27
C GLN A 195 13.81 -21.42 4.10
N GLY A 196 13.93 -20.65 5.19
CA GLY A 196 15.08 -20.71 6.10
C GLY A 196 16.25 -19.78 5.73
N GLY A 197 16.10 -19.01 4.66
CA GLY A 197 17.11 -18.07 4.18
C GLY A 197 17.90 -18.65 3.01
N GLY A 198 18.20 -17.80 2.03
CA GLY A 198 18.87 -18.15 0.78
C GLY A 198 19.47 -16.89 0.13
N LYS A 199 19.51 -16.81 -1.19
CA LYS A 199 19.83 -15.54 -1.87
C LYS A 199 18.53 -14.76 -2.11
N MET A 200 18.48 -13.50 -1.68
CA MET A 200 17.40 -12.59 -2.10
C MET A 200 17.37 -12.49 -3.63
N SER A 201 16.19 -12.28 -4.20
CA SER A 201 16.08 -12.11 -5.64
C SER A 201 16.63 -10.75 -6.06
N ASP A 202 17.58 -10.72 -6.99
CA ASP A 202 18.06 -9.47 -7.58
C ASP A 202 17.00 -8.81 -8.49
N THR A 203 15.92 -9.54 -8.82
CA THR A 203 14.81 -9.11 -9.68
C THR A 203 13.49 -9.17 -8.92
N LEU A 204 12.60 -8.20 -9.16
CA LEU A 204 11.29 -8.19 -8.53
C LEU A 204 10.51 -9.43 -8.94
N LEU A 205 9.86 -10.08 -7.98
CA LEU A 205 8.98 -11.21 -8.19
C LEU A 205 7.54 -10.82 -7.88
N GLN A 206 6.59 -11.55 -8.48
CA GLN A 206 5.17 -11.40 -8.23
C GLN A 206 4.49 -12.74 -8.01
N ALA A 207 3.43 -12.73 -7.22
CA ALA A 207 2.57 -13.88 -7.01
C ALA A 207 1.11 -13.46 -6.81
N SER A 208 0.20 -14.28 -7.32
CA SER A 208 -1.22 -14.20 -6.98
C SER A 208 -1.49 -15.18 -5.84
N VAL A 209 -2.12 -14.68 -4.78
CA VAL A 209 -2.59 -15.45 -3.62
C VAL A 209 -4.05 -15.11 -3.35
N GLN A 210 -4.67 -15.72 -2.35
CA GLN A 210 -6.07 -15.48 -2.04
C GLN A 210 -6.25 -15.07 -0.58
N ILE A 211 -7.27 -14.25 -0.31
CA ILE A 211 -7.68 -13.93 1.05
C ILE A 211 -8.14 -15.19 1.77
N ILE A 212 -7.62 -15.39 2.97
CA ILE A 212 -7.95 -16.52 3.83
C ILE A 212 -8.83 -16.04 4.97
N ASN A 213 -9.89 -16.80 5.23
CA ASN A 213 -10.83 -16.51 6.30
C ASN A 213 -10.13 -16.50 7.67
N SER A 214 -10.43 -15.51 8.52
CA SER A 214 -9.82 -15.36 9.84
C SER A 214 -9.99 -16.59 10.73
N THR A 215 -11.11 -17.30 10.65
CA THR A 215 -11.34 -18.55 11.40
C THR A 215 -10.37 -19.65 10.97
N ARG A 216 -10.12 -19.79 9.65
CA ARG A 216 -9.11 -20.73 9.16
C ARG A 216 -7.71 -20.32 9.58
N CYS A 217 -7.41 -19.02 9.49
CA CYS A 217 -6.09 -18.49 9.84
C CYS A 217 -5.78 -18.66 11.34
N ASN A 218 -6.79 -18.56 12.20
CA ASN A 218 -6.67 -18.76 13.64
C ASN A 218 -7.01 -20.19 14.12
N ALA A 219 -7.12 -21.16 13.21
CA ALA A 219 -7.34 -22.54 13.59
C ALA A 219 -6.16 -23.09 14.43
N GLU A 220 -6.39 -24.19 15.16
CA GLU A 220 -5.40 -24.81 16.04
C GLU A 220 -4.12 -25.25 15.29
N ASP A 221 -4.28 -25.69 14.04
CA ASP A 221 -3.20 -26.11 13.15
C ASP A 221 -2.52 -24.95 12.39
N ALA A 222 -2.94 -23.71 12.66
CA ALA A 222 -2.43 -22.48 12.03
C ALA A 222 -1.87 -21.52 13.10
N TYR A 223 -2.52 -20.37 13.34
CA TYR A 223 -2.02 -19.34 14.27
C TYR A 223 -2.69 -19.31 15.64
N GLN A 224 -3.59 -20.24 15.95
CA GLN A 224 -4.10 -20.44 17.33
C GLN A 224 -4.65 -19.16 18.01
N GLY A 225 -5.31 -18.29 17.24
CA GLY A 225 -5.87 -17.03 17.74
C GLY A 225 -4.93 -15.82 17.75
N GLU A 226 -3.69 -15.95 17.29
CA GLU A 226 -2.72 -14.83 17.26
C GLU A 226 -3.04 -13.75 16.21
N VAL A 227 -3.83 -14.06 15.18
CA VAL A 227 -4.21 -13.11 14.13
C VAL A 227 -5.39 -12.26 14.61
N THR A 228 -5.18 -10.96 14.70
CA THR A 228 -6.19 -10.01 15.22
C THR A 228 -7.07 -9.43 14.10
N GLU A 229 -8.12 -8.71 14.48
CA GLU A 229 -9.03 -8.02 13.54
C GLU A 229 -8.34 -6.92 12.68
N LYS A 230 -7.16 -6.45 13.13
CA LYS A 230 -6.34 -5.45 12.43
C LYS A 230 -5.31 -6.08 11.51
N MET A 231 -5.39 -7.40 11.34
CA MET A 231 -4.56 -8.20 10.45
C MET A 231 -5.46 -8.89 9.42
N LEU A 232 -4.85 -9.37 8.35
CA LEU A 232 -5.48 -10.21 7.35
C LEU A 232 -4.53 -11.32 6.94
N CYS A 233 -5.08 -12.43 6.47
CA CYS A 233 -4.31 -13.55 5.98
C CYS A 233 -4.51 -13.73 4.50
N ALA A 234 -3.42 -14.01 3.79
CA ALA A 234 -3.49 -14.34 2.38
C ALA A 234 -2.43 -15.38 2.02
N GLY A 235 -2.78 -16.29 1.11
CA GLY A 235 -1.89 -17.38 0.71
C GLY A 235 -2.57 -18.34 -0.26
N ILE A 236 -1.88 -19.44 -0.57
CA ILE A 236 -2.44 -20.58 -1.31
C ILE A 236 -2.57 -21.75 -0.32
N LEU A 237 -3.80 -22.22 -0.09
CA LEU A 237 -4.09 -23.25 0.93
C LEU A 237 -3.42 -24.60 0.65
N GLU A 238 -3.14 -24.92 -0.61
CA GLU A 238 -2.42 -26.14 -1.00
C GLU A 238 -0.91 -26.07 -0.69
N GLY A 239 -0.41 -24.89 -0.29
CA GLY A 239 1.01 -24.59 -0.17
C GLY A 239 1.68 -24.44 -1.55
N SER A 240 2.61 -23.49 -1.70
CA SER A 240 3.55 -23.36 -2.84
C SER A 240 4.09 -21.94 -3.01
N VAL A 241 3.28 -20.94 -2.69
CA VAL A 241 3.57 -19.53 -2.95
C VAL A 241 3.16 -18.69 -1.75
N ASP A 242 4.13 -18.02 -1.13
CA ASP A 242 3.91 -17.05 -0.06
C ASP A 242 5.05 -16.03 -0.02
N THR A 243 4.81 -14.94 0.69
CA THR A 243 5.82 -13.94 1.02
C THR A 243 6.86 -14.51 1.97
N CYS A 244 8.11 -14.08 1.80
CA CYS A 244 9.23 -14.54 2.64
C CYS A 244 9.98 -13.35 3.24
N GLN A 245 11.02 -13.62 4.03
CA GLN A 245 11.86 -12.54 4.58
C GLN A 245 12.43 -11.69 3.43
N GLY A 246 12.38 -10.37 3.59
CA GLY A 246 12.72 -9.38 2.55
C GLY A 246 11.52 -8.85 1.77
N ASP A 247 10.37 -9.51 1.80
CA ASP A 247 9.12 -8.93 1.26
C ASP A 247 8.41 -8.03 2.27
N SER A 248 8.81 -8.10 3.54
CA SER A 248 8.34 -7.27 4.65
C SER A 248 8.14 -5.81 4.26
N GLY A 249 7.00 -5.23 4.64
CA GLY A 249 6.65 -3.86 4.29
C GLY A 249 6.15 -3.66 2.85
N GLY A 250 6.29 -4.66 1.98
CA GLY A 250 5.72 -4.65 0.64
C GLY A 250 4.19 -4.69 0.63
N PRO A 251 3.55 -4.35 -0.51
CA PRO A 251 2.10 -4.31 -0.61
C PRO A 251 1.48 -5.69 -0.83
N LEU A 252 0.38 -5.96 -0.14
CA LEU A 252 -0.66 -6.86 -0.61
C LEU A 252 -1.71 -6.04 -1.37
N MET A 253 -1.92 -6.39 -2.63
CA MET A 253 -2.64 -5.55 -3.57
C MET A 253 -3.91 -6.22 -4.04
N TYR A 254 -4.98 -5.43 -4.11
CA TYR A 254 -6.25 -5.82 -4.66
C TYR A 254 -6.58 -4.94 -5.85
N HIS A 255 -7.21 -5.53 -6.87
CA HIS A 255 -7.67 -4.81 -8.04
C HIS A 255 -9.19 -4.92 -8.14
N SER A 256 -9.87 -3.81 -7.84
CA SER A 256 -11.26 -3.59 -8.20
C SER A 256 -11.30 -2.83 -9.54
N ASP A 257 -11.46 -1.52 -9.51
CA ASP A 257 -11.36 -0.61 -10.66
C ASP A 257 -9.96 -0.02 -10.82
N GLN A 258 -9.23 0.05 -9.71
CA GLN A 258 -7.86 0.56 -9.60
C GLN A 258 -7.10 -0.28 -8.58
N TRP A 259 -5.78 -0.33 -8.71
CA TRP A 259 -4.94 -1.05 -7.75
C TRP A 259 -4.92 -0.35 -6.40
N GLN A 260 -5.20 -1.12 -5.36
CA GLN A 260 -5.24 -0.67 -3.97
C GLN A 260 -4.29 -1.49 -3.09
N VAL A 261 -3.63 -0.85 -2.12
CA VAL A 261 -2.84 -1.54 -1.09
C VAL A 261 -3.74 -1.90 0.10
N VAL A 262 -4.24 -3.13 0.10
CA VAL A 262 -5.18 -3.62 1.12
C VAL A 262 -4.47 -4.20 2.34
N GLY A 263 -3.22 -4.63 2.17
CA GLY A 263 -2.38 -5.15 3.24
C GLY A 263 -0.91 -4.76 3.11
N ILE A 264 -0.17 -4.92 4.19
CA ILE A 264 1.29 -4.72 4.25
C ILE A 264 1.91 -6.03 4.76
N VAL A 265 2.89 -6.58 4.04
CA VAL A 265 3.59 -7.81 4.46
C VAL A 265 4.18 -7.61 5.86
N SER A 266 3.77 -8.45 6.82
CA SER A 266 4.09 -8.25 8.23
C SER A 266 4.85 -9.42 8.83
N TRP A 267 4.24 -10.61 8.91
CA TRP A 267 4.87 -11.79 9.52
C TRP A 267 4.23 -13.10 9.03
N GLY A 268 4.84 -14.23 9.40
CA GLY A 268 4.31 -15.57 9.13
C GLY A 268 5.16 -16.64 9.81
N HIS A 269 4.65 -17.87 9.90
CA HIS A 269 5.45 -19.01 10.35
C HIS A 269 6.20 -19.62 9.16
N GLY A 270 7.44 -19.15 8.95
CA GLY A 270 8.20 -19.48 7.75
C GLY A 270 7.75 -18.63 6.55
N CYS A 271 7.81 -19.21 5.35
CA CYS A 271 7.42 -18.55 4.10
C CYS A 271 6.31 -19.38 3.41
N GLY A 272 5.19 -19.57 4.13
CA GLY A 272 3.97 -20.16 3.55
C GLY A 272 3.86 -21.67 3.57
N GLY A 273 3.85 -22.26 4.77
CA GLY A 273 3.51 -23.66 4.89
C GLY A 273 2.05 -23.94 4.50
N PRO A 274 1.69 -25.19 4.14
CA PRO A 274 0.31 -25.60 3.79
C PRO A 274 -0.77 -25.22 4.83
N SER A 275 -0.38 -24.94 6.08
CA SER A 275 -1.29 -24.53 7.16
C SER A 275 -1.03 -23.12 7.73
N THR A 276 0.01 -22.41 7.30
CA THR A 276 0.42 -21.12 7.88
C THR A 276 0.62 -20.06 6.79
N PRO A 277 -0.47 -19.42 6.33
CA PRO A 277 -0.39 -18.40 5.29
C PRO A 277 0.27 -17.12 5.79
N GLY A 278 0.77 -16.29 4.89
CA GLY A 278 1.28 -14.96 5.23
C GLY A 278 0.24 -14.10 5.98
N VAL A 279 0.72 -13.36 6.98
CA VAL A 279 -0.07 -12.41 7.78
C VAL A 279 0.37 -10.99 7.43
N TYR A 280 -0.63 -10.15 7.19
CA TYR A 280 -0.45 -8.79 6.71
C TYR A 280 -1.16 -7.81 7.64
N THR A 281 -0.62 -6.61 7.80
CA THR A 281 -1.32 -5.51 8.45
C THR A 281 -2.49 -5.07 7.58
N LYS A 282 -3.71 -5.02 8.13
CA LYS A 282 -4.93 -4.61 7.40
C LYS A 282 -4.99 -3.09 7.25
N VAL A 283 -4.76 -2.58 6.03
CA VAL A 283 -4.61 -1.13 5.78
C VAL A 283 -5.87 -0.35 6.16
N THR A 284 -7.07 -0.90 5.91
CA THR A 284 -8.34 -0.25 6.28
C THR A 284 -8.44 0.06 7.77
N ALA A 285 -7.84 -0.77 8.64
CA ALA A 285 -7.81 -0.54 10.08
C ALA A 285 -6.92 0.65 10.52
N TYR A 286 -6.07 1.17 9.62
CA TYR A 286 -5.11 2.24 9.91
C TYR A 286 -5.28 3.48 9.02
N LEU A 287 -6.33 3.56 8.19
CA LEU A 287 -6.58 4.72 7.32
C LEU A 287 -6.58 6.05 8.10
N ASN A 288 -7.26 6.11 9.25
CA ASN A 288 -7.28 7.31 10.10
C ASN A 288 -5.87 7.72 10.56
N TRP A 289 -5.04 6.74 10.94
CA TRP A 289 -3.66 7.02 11.34
C TRP A 289 -2.83 7.52 10.15
N ILE A 290 -2.95 6.89 8.98
CA ILE A 290 -2.26 7.31 7.74
C ILE A 290 -2.62 8.76 7.39
N TYR A 291 -3.90 9.10 7.40
CA TYR A 291 -4.36 10.46 7.08
C TYR A 291 -3.91 11.48 8.12
N ASN A 292 -3.98 11.16 9.41
CA ASN A 292 -3.58 12.07 10.47
C ASN A 292 -2.07 12.39 10.43
N VAL A 293 -1.22 11.39 10.18
CA VAL A 293 0.23 11.60 10.03
C VAL A 293 0.54 12.44 8.80
N ARG A 294 -0.05 12.14 7.63
CA ARG A 294 0.16 12.93 6.41
C ARG A 294 -0.34 14.37 6.54
N LYS A 295 -1.41 14.59 7.32
CA LYS A 295 -1.97 15.92 7.59
C LYS A 295 -1.10 16.74 8.56
N SER A 296 -0.50 16.11 9.57
CA SER A 296 0.32 16.80 10.57
C SER A 296 1.72 17.16 10.05
N ASP A 297 2.18 16.50 8.98
CA ASP A 297 3.47 16.77 8.34
C ASP A 297 3.30 17.02 6.82
N PRO A 298 2.70 18.15 6.39
CA PRO A 298 2.36 18.41 5.00
C PRO A 298 3.57 18.50 4.05
#